data_AF-A0AAC8Q4I9-F1
#
_entry.id   AF-A0AAC8Q4I9-F1
#
_cell.length_a   1.000
_cell.length_b   1.000
_cell.length_c   1.000
_cell.angle_alpha   90.00
_cell.angle_beta   90.00
_cell.angle_gamma   90.00
#
_symmetry.space_group_name_H-M   'P 1'
#
loop_
_entity.id
_entity.type
_entity.pdbx_description
1 polymer ?
#
loop_
_entity_poly.entity_id
_entity_poly.type
_entity_poly.pdbx_seq_one_letter_code
_entity_poly.pdbx_strand_id
1 'polypeptide(L)'
;MRHLTSLHPEEVLEALRELKLDRETPPSDEVVDAGLELMKSPDSELRYEAVWALCLHWGHPRTLPMLQAMLEGGEKDLEVQLLVARSIGSMVERGGHPDARSFKTLASVALDESAAAELRGVAYISLRAAAGLLPAEEEVSLPEDIRQLRVDWEWLRELAG
;
A
#
# COMPACT_ATOMS: atom_id res chain seq x y z
N MET A 1 16.24 24.58 14.70
CA MET A 1 15.29 23.60 14.14
C MET A 1 14.69 24.25 12.91
N ARG A 2 15.00 23.74 11.71
CA ARG A 2 14.32 24.17 10.47
C ARG A 2 12.97 23.47 10.44
N HIS A 3 11.90 24.23 10.21
CA HIS A 3 10.57 23.68 9.99
C HIS A 3 10.55 22.96 8.63
N LEU A 4 10.39 21.64 8.63
CA LEU A 4 10.37 20.80 7.42
C LEU A 4 9.09 20.99 6.59
N THR A 5 8.09 21.70 7.11
CA THR A 5 6.87 22.08 6.36
C THR A 5 7.13 23.07 5.22
N SER A 6 8.36 23.57 5.06
CA SER A 6 8.79 24.38 3.92
C SER A 6 9.82 23.69 3.00
N LEU A 7 10.06 22.38 3.18
CA LEU A 7 11.00 21.66 2.32
C LEU A 7 10.43 21.44 0.92
N HIS A 8 11.31 21.51 -0.07
CA HIS A 8 10.99 21.10 -1.43
C HIS A 8 10.69 19.59 -1.44
N PRO A 9 9.75 19.08 -2.26
CA PRO A 9 9.44 17.65 -2.33
C PRO A 9 10.66 16.72 -2.46
N GLU A 10 11.67 17.17 -3.22
CA GLU A 10 12.94 16.46 -3.40
C GLU A 10 13.75 16.33 -2.10
N GLU A 11 13.75 17.35 -1.24
CA GLU A 11 14.46 17.32 0.06
C GLU A 11 13.80 16.33 1.02
N VAL A 12 12.47 16.23 0.98
CA VAL A 12 11.71 15.24 1.75
C VAL A 12 12.00 13.83 1.25
N LEU A 13 12.04 13.62 -0.07
CA LEU A 13 12.40 12.31 -0.64
C LEU A 13 13.84 11.92 -0.34
N GLU A 14 14.78 12.85 -0.37
CA GLU A 14 16.17 12.58 -0.02
C GLU A 14 16.28 12.19 1.45
N ALA A 15 15.62 12.92 2.36
CA ALA A 15 15.57 12.56 3.77
C ALA A 15 14.94 11.17 3.98
N LEU A 16 13.86 10.84 3.27
CA LEU A 16 13.29 9.51 3.30
C LEU A 16 14.31 8.48 2.78
N ARG A 17 14.98 8.73 1.65
CA ARG A 17 15.99 7.82 1.06
C ARG A 17 17.18 7.58 1.96
N GLU A 18 17.68 8.60 2.64
CA GLU A 18 18.75 8.44 3.63
C GLU A 18 18.32 7.54 4.79
N LEU A 19 17.08 7.71 5.26
CA LEU A 19 16.51 6.88 6.33
C LEU A 19 16.20 5.46 5.88
N LYS A 20 15.89 5.21 4.58
CA LYS A 20 15.55 3.88 4.03
C LYS A 20 16.63 2.80 4.27
N LEU A 21 17.85 3.18 4.65
CA LEU A 21 18.93 2.23 4.94
C LEU A 21 18.78 1.54 6.31
N ASP A 22 17.92 2.04 7.19
CA ASP A 22 17.71 1.49 8.52
C ASP A 22 16.23 1.39 8.88
N ARG A 23 15.69 0.16 8.81
CA ARG A 23 14.30 -0.14 9.17
C ARG A 23 14.01 0.04 10.66
N GLU A 24 15.03 -0.05 11.51
CA GLU A 24 14.90 0.08 12.96
C GLU A 24 14.83 1.55 13.41
N THR A 25 15.14 2.48 12.51
CA THR A 25 15.02 3.92 12.74
C THR A 25 13.82 4.46 11.95
N PRO A 26 12.61 4.48 12.54
CA PRO A 26 11.44 5.06 11.86
C PRO A 26 11.61 6.57 11.66
N PRO A 27 10.98 7.14 10.61
CA PRO A 27 11.02 8.58 10.38
C PRO A 27 10.36 9.33 11.53
N SER A 28 10.87 10.53 11.83
CA SER A 28 10.22 11.43 12.78
C SER A 28 8.82 11.83 12.31
N ASP A 29 7.94 12.23 13.24
CA ASP A 29 6.58 12.70 12.90
C ASP A 29 6.57 13.81 11.84
N GLU A 30 7.57 14.69 11.86
CA GLU A 30 7.69 15.79 10.91
C GLU A 30 7.99 15.29 9.48
N VAL A 31 8.80 14.24 9.36
CA VAL A 31 9.09 13.57 8.08
C VAL A 31 7.87 12.78 7.60
N VAL A 32 7.14 12.14 8.52
CA VAL A 32 5.88 11.46 8.21
C VAL A 32 4.84 12.45 7.68
N ASP A 33 4.70 13.61 8.32
CA ASP A 33 3.77 14.66 7.89
C ASP A 33 4.11 15.18 6.49
N ALA A 34 5.39 15.44 6.24
CA ALA A 34 5.86 15.87 4.92
C ALA A 34 5.61 14.79 3.85
N GLY A 35 5.88 13.52 4.15
CA GLY A 35 5.62 12.43 3.21
C GLY A 35 4.13 12.15 2.98
N LEU A 36 3.26 12.38 3.96
CA LEU A 36 1.80 12.33 3.77
C LEU A 36 1.30 13.39 2.79
N GLU A 37 1.93 14.57 2.76
CA GLU A 37 1.63 15.58 1.73
C GLU A 37 2.16 15.16 0.35
N LEU A 38 3.33 14.49 0.27
CA LEU A 38 3.83 13.94 -0.99
C LEU A 38 2.91 12.88 -1.58
N MET A 39 2.25 12.06 -0.76
CA MET A 39 1.24 11.09 -1.22
C MET A 39 0.03 11.76 -1.92
N LYS A 40 -0.15 13.08 -1.77
CA LYS A 40 -1.21 13.85 -2.46
C LYS A 40 -0.67 14.63 -3.66
N SER A 41 0.62 14.52 -3.97
CA SER A 41 1.26 15.23 -5.08
C SER A 41 0.53 14.96 -6.40
N PRO A 42 0.41 15.93 -7.32
CA PRO A 42 -0.08 15.65 -8.68
C PRO A 42 0.88 14.72 -9.46
N ASP A 43 2.16 14.66 -9.08
CA ASP A 43 3.19 13.83 -9.69
C ASP A 43 3.12 12.38 -9.15
N SER A 44 2.92 11.40 -10.04
CA SER A 44 2.82 9.99 -9.65
C SER A 44 4.14 9.40 -9.16
N GLU A 45 5.29 9.88 -9.63
CA GLU A 45 6.59 9.41 -9.16
C GLU A 45 6.80 9.83 -7.69
N LEU A 46 6.42 11.07 -7.35
CA LEU A 46 6.48 11.56 -5.97
C LEU A 46 5.52 10.78 -5.05
N ARG A 47 4.31 10.46 -5.52
CA ARG A 47 3.37 9.62 -4.77
C ARG A 47 3.92 8.22 -4.58
N TYR A 48 4.46 7.61 -5.62
CA TYR A 48 5.06 6.27 -5.58
C TYR A 48 6.17 6.20 -4.52
N GLU A 49 7.12 7.12 -4.56
CA GLU A 49 8.25 7.14 -3.64
C GLU A 49 7.82 7.35 -2.18
N ALA A 50 6.84 8.23 -1.95
CA ALA A 50 6.27 8.46 -0.63
C ALA A 50 5.55 7.22 -0.08
N VAL A 51 4.72 6.56 -0.90
CA VAL A 51 4.04 5.31 -0.54
C VAL A 51 5.06 4.23 -0.23
N TRP A 52 6.06 4.04 -1.09
CA TRP A 52 7.08 3.01 -0.91
C TRP A 52 7.81 3.20 0.43
N ALA A 53 8.24 4.44 0.71
CA ALA A 53 9.00 4.77 1.90
C ALA A 53 8.14 4.62 3.17
N LEU A 54 7.09 5.42 3.30
CA LEU A 54 6.30 5.46 4.53
C LEU A 54 5.50 4.19 4.80
N CYS A 55 5.06 3.50 3.75
CA CYS A 55 4.07 2.43 3.88
C CYS A 55 4.68 1.05 3.67
N LEU A 56 5.39 0.81 2.57
CA LEU A 56 5.93 -0.53 2.31
C LEU A 56 7.17 -0.82 3.17
N HIS A 57 8.07 0.15 3.28
CA HIS A 57 9.32 0.01 4.01
C HIS A 57 9.12 0.08 5.53
N TRP A 58 8.61 1.20 6.06
CA TRP A 58 8.39 1.35 7.51
C TRP A 58 7.02 0.84 8.00
N GLY A 59 6.00 0.78 7.16
CA GLY A 59 4.66 0.38 7.62
C GLY A 59 4.05 1.36 8.61
N HIS A 60 4.24 2.66 8.40
CA HIS A 60 3.82 3.68 9.36
C HIS A 60 2.29 3.74 9.48
N PRO A 61 1.67 3.45 10.65
CA PRO A 61 0.22 3.23 10.75
C PRO A 61 -0.64 4.45 10.38
N ARG A 62 -0.10 5.67 10.56
CA ARG A 62 -0.79 6.93 10.17
C ARG A 62 -1.11 7.02 8.67
N THR A 63 -0.49 6.22 7.81
CA THR A 63 -0.73 6.27 6.36
C THR A 63 -1.94 5.45 5.90
N LEU A 64 -2.43 4.50 6.70
CA LEU A 64 -3.53 3.59 6.30
C LEU A 64 -4.77 4.31 5.76
N PRO A 65 -5.30 5.38 6.41
CA PRO A 65 -6.47 6.08 5.87
C PRO A 65 -6.23 6.69 4.49
N MET A 66 -5.01 7.14 4.20
CA MET A 66 -4.64 7.69 2.89
C MET A 66 -4.57 6.58 1.84
N LEU A 67 -3.92 5.45 2.16
CA LEU A 67 -3.84 4.30 1.27
C LEU A 67 -5.23 3.77 0.89
N GLN A 68 -6.13 3.70 1.86
CA GLN A 68 -7.52 3.32 1.62
C GLN A 68 -8.23 4.29 0.67
N ALA A 69 -8.10 5.60 0.90
CA ALA A 69 -8.69 6.61 0.03
C ALA A 69 -8.12 6.57 -1.40
N MET A 70 -6.84 6.26 -1.57
CA MET A 70 -6.21 6.08 -2.88
C MET A 70 -6.86 4.94 -3.67
N LEU A 71 -7.11 3.79 -3.03
CA LEU A 71 -7.79 2.64 -3.69
C LEU A 71 -9.31 2.84 -3.84
N GLU A 72 -9.93 3.64 -2.98
CA GLU A 72 -11.36 4.01 -3.08
C GLU A 72 -11.64 5.05 -4.19
N GLY A 73 -10.71 5.20 -5.14
CA GLY A 73 -10.87 6.01 -6.35
C GLY A 73 -10.03 7.29 -6.38
N GLY A 74 -9.23 7.57 -5.34
CA GLY A 74 -8.34 8.73 -5.25
C GLY A 74 -7.07 8.64 -6.11
N GLU A 75 -6.62 7.44 -6.45
CA GLU A 75 -5.46 7.20 -7.31
C GLU A 75 -5.89 6.70 -8.69
N LYS A 76 -5.17 7.15 -9.74
CA LYS A 76 -5.40 6.78 -11.14
C LYS A 76 -4.18 6.13 -11.81
N ASP A 77 -3.00 6.37 -11.26
CA ASP A 77 -1.78 5.74 -11.74
C ASP A 77 -1.72 4.27 -11.27
N LEU A 78 -1.63 3.35 -12.22
CA LEU A 78 -1.69 1.91 -11.95
C LEU A 78 -0.52 1.45 -11.08
N GLU A 79 0.69 1.95 -11.31
CA GLU A 79 1.87 1.52 -10.54
C GLU A 79 1.73 1.93 -9.08
N VAL A 80 1.22 3.14 -8.85
CA VAL A 80 0.91 3.62 -7.49
C VAL A 80 -0.21 2.77 -6.86
N GLN A 81 -1.29 2.45 -7.59
CA GLN A 81 -2.37 1.59 -7.07
C GLN A 81 -1.84 0.21 -6.64
N LEU A 82 -0.99 -0.42 -7.46
CA LEU A 82 -0.38 -1.71 -7.17
C LEU A 82 0.47 -1.64 -5.89
N LEU A 83 1.28 -0.59 -5.76
CA LEU A 83 2.11 -0.37 -4.58
C LEU A 83 1.27 -0.11 -3.32
N VAL A 84 0.19 0.65 -3.44
CA VAL A 84 -0.74 0.94 -2.33
C VAL A 84 -1.40 -0.36 -1.86
N ALA A 85 -1.92 -1.20 -2.77
CA ALA A 85 -2.54 -2.47 -2.42
C ALA A 85 -1.57 -3.41 -1.67
N ARG A 86 -0.33 -3.53 -2.15
CA ARG A 86 0.75 -4.29 -1.47
C ARG A 86 1.07 -3.73 -0.09
N SER A 87 1.13 -2.41 0.02
CA SER A 87 1.44 -1.72 1.28
C SER A 87 0.37 -1.98 2.34
N ILE A 88 -0.92 -1.90 1.97
CA ILE A 88 -2.02 -2.23 2.88
C ILE A 88 -1.90 -3.68 3.38
N GLY A 89 -1.72 -4.65 2.47
CA GLY A 89 -1.60 -6.06 2.83
C GLY A 89 -0.44 -6.32 3.80
N SER A 90 0.76 -5.82 3.46
CA SER A 90 1.98 -5.92 4.26
C SER A 90 1.85 -5.27 5.64
N MET A 91 1.20 -4.11 5.73
CA MET A 91 0.99 -3.42 7.00
C MET A 91 0.04 -4.19 7.92
N VAL A 92 -1.03 -4.79 7.37
CA VAL A 92 -1.97 -5.59 8.16
C VAL A 92 -1.33 -6.89 8.63
N GLU A 93 -0.57 -7.56 7.76
CA GLU A 93 0.18 -8.78 8.09
C GLU A 93 1.15 -8.54 9.26
N ARG A 94 1.93 -7.45 9.21
CA ARG A 94 2.93 -7.11 10.24
C ARG A 94 2.31 -6.58 11.53
N GLY A 95 1.21 -5.84 11.43
CA GLY A 95 0.57 -5.16 12.55
C GLY A 95 -0.18 -6.08 13.53
N GLY A 96 -0.39 -7.36 13.16
CA GLY A 96 -1.01 -8.36 14.04
C GLY A 96 -2.50 -8.13 14.35
N HIS A 97 -3.12 -7.11 13.79
CA HIS A 97 -4.53 -6.79 13.96
C HIS A 97 -5.17 -6.55 12.59
N PRO A 98 -6.11 -7.42 12.15
CA PRO A 98 -6.82 -7.23 10.90
C PRO A 98 -7.66 -5.96 10.96
N ASP A 99 -7.31 -4.98 10.13
CA ASP A 99 -8.13 -3.79 9.92
C ASP A 99 -9.26 -4.12 8.95
N ALA A 100 -10.48 -4.23 9.47
CA ALA A 100 -11.67 -4.60 8.69
C ALA A 100 -11.88 -3.67 7.48
N ARG A 101 -11.51 -2.39 7.60
CA ARG A 101 -11.58 -1.45 6.48
C ARG A 101 -10.57 -1.82 5.40
N SER A 102 -9.31 -2.08 5.76
CA SER A 102 -8.29 -2.55 4.82
C SER A 102 -8.70 -3.83 4.09
N PHE A 103 -9.31 -4.79 4.78
CA PHE A 103 -9.85 -6.00 4.17
C PHE A 103 -10.96 -5.68 3.17
N LYS A 104 -11.92 -4.86 3.57
CA LYS A 104 -13.01 -4.41 2.71
C LYS A 104 -12.50 -3.65 1.48
N THR A 105 -11.53 -2.75 1.64
CA THR A 105 -10.94 -2.00 0.53
C THR A 105 -10.28 -2.94 -0.47
N LEU A 106 -9.42 -3.86 -0.03
CA LEU A 106 -8.74 -4.82 -0.92
C LEU A 106 -9.73 -5.78 -1.59
N ALA A 107 -10.73 -6.27 -0.86
CA ALA A 107 -11.78 -7.14 -1.41
C ALA A 107 -12.60 -6.41 -2.49
N SER A 108 -12.95 -5.15 -2.24
CA SER A 108 -13.69 -4.32 -3.20
C SER A 108 -12.91 -4.12 -4.50
N VAL A 109 -11.60 -3.83 -4.40
CA VAL A 109 -10.73 -3.71 -5.58
C VAL A 109 -10.60 -5.03 -6.34
N ALA A 110 -10.46 -6.16 -5.65
CA ALA A 110 -10.36 -7.47 -6.30
C ALA A 110 -11.63 -7.84 -7.10
N LEU A 111 -12.79 -7.43 -6.59
CA LEU A 111 -14.10 -7.67 -7.20
C LEU A 111 -14.49 -6.65 -8.29
N ASP A 112 -13.84 -5.48 -8.34
CA ASP A 112 -14.15 -4.46 -9.34
C ASP A 112 -13.73 -4.89 -10.75
N GLU A 113 -14.70 -5.31 -11.55
CA GLU A 113 -14.46 -5.73 -12.94
C GLU A 113 -14.00 -4.60 -13.86
N SER A 114 -14.18 -3.33 -13.45
CA SER A 114 -13.69 -2.17 -14.19
C SER A 114 -12.22 -1.86 -13.91
N ALA A 115 -11.65 -2.39 -12.82
CA ALA A 115 -10.25 -2.23 -12.48
C ALA A 115 -9.34 -3.08 -13.38
N ALA A 116 -8.07 -2.64 -13.52
CA ALA A 116 -7.07 -3.39 -14.25
C ALA A 116 -6.89 -4.80 -13.66
N ALA A 117 -6.78 -5.82 -14.52
CA ALA A 117 -6.67 -7.22 -14.09
C ALA A 117 -5.48 -7.45 -13.13
N GLU A 118 -4.37 -6.76 -13.37
CA GLU A 118 -3.18 -6.80 -12.51
C GLU A 118 -3.47 -6.27 -11.10
N LEU A 119 -4.16 -5.13 -11.00
CA LEU A 119 -4.55 -4.54 -9.72
C LEU A 119 -5.48 -5.46 -8.93
N ARG A 120 -6.45 -6.08 -9.61
CA ARG A 120 -7.35 -7.06 -9.00
C ARG A 120 -6.58 -8.25 -8.42
N GLY A 121 -5.61 -8.77 -9.18
CA GLY A 121 -4.74 -9.87 -8.74
C GLY A 121 -3.89 -9.49 -7.53
N VAL A 122 -3.24 -8.32 -7.56
CA VAL A 122 -2.42 -7.83 -6.45
C VAL A 122 -3.26 -7.56 -5.20
N ALA A 123 -4.46 -7.00 -5.34
CA ALA A 123 -5.37 -6.78 -4.22
C ALA A 123 -5.79 -8.11 -3.56
N TYR A 124 -6.10 -9.12 -4.38
CA TYR A 124 -6.44 -10.46 -3.89
C TYR A 124 -5.27 -11.13 -3.13
N ILE A 125 -4.06 -11.12 -3.72
CA ILE A 125 -2.87 -11.70 -3.06
C ILE A 125 -2.57 -10.97 -1.76
N SER A 126 -2.60 -9.63 -1.77
CA SER A 126 -2.33 -8.81 -0.59
C SER A 126 -3.33 -9.09 0.53
N LEU A 127 -4.60 -9.30 0.18
CA LEU A 127 -5.66 -9.67 1.13
C LEU A 127 -5.42 -11.08 1.72
N ARG A 128 -5.02 -12.05 0.89
CA ARG A 128 -4.68 -13.40 1.37
C ARG A 128 -3.47 -13.40 2.29
N ALA A 129 -2.43 -12.62 1.96
CA ALA A 129 -1.26 -12.45 2.82
C ALA A 129 -1.67 -11.90 4.18
N ALA A 130 -2.43 -10.81 4.19
CA ALA A 130 -2.93 -10.17 5.40
C ALA A 130 -3.84 -11.08 6.25
N ALA A 131 -4.54 -12.03 5.62
CA ALA A 131 -5.35 -13.03 6.30
C ALA A 131 -4.56 -14.26 6.78
N GLY A 132 -3.24 -14.32 6.54
CA GLY A 132 -2.41 -15.49 6.85
C GLY A 132 -2.75 -16.72 6.00
N LEU A 133 -3.36 -16.52 4.83
CA LEU A 133 -3.84 -17.57 3.94
C LEU A 133 -2.89 -17.89 2.78
N LEU A 134 -1.79 -17.15 2.64
CA LEU A 134 -0.71 -17.54 1.71
C LEU A 134 0.24 -18.51 2.42
N PRO A 135 0.52 -19.69 1.84
CA PRO A 135 1.57 -20.56 2.35
C PRO A 135 2.93 -19.87 2.19
N ALA A 136 3.83 -20.09 3.15
CA ALA A 136 5.15 -19.44 3.22
C ALA A 136 6.06 -19.68 1.99
N GLU A 137 5.68 -20.58 1.07
CA GLU A 137 6.42 -20.94 -0.13
C GLU A 137 5.81 -20.34 -1.43
N GLU A 138 4.63 -19.70 -1.37
CA GLU A 138 3.98 -19.05 -2.53
C GLU A 138 4.18 -17.52 -2.48
N GLU A 139 5.44 -17.06 -2.54
CA GLU A 139 5.71 -15.71 -3.05
C GLU A 139 5.47 -15.72 -4.56
N VAL A 140 4.20 -15.50 -4.92
CA VAL A 140 3.70 -15.31 -6.28
C VAL A 140 4.46 -14.13 -6.90
N SER A 141 5.58 -14.43 -7.56
CA SER A 141 6.55 -13.43 -8.01
C SER A 141 6.36 -13.02 -9.47
N LEU A 142 5.50 -13.71 -10.23
CA LEU A 142 5.35 -13.49 -11.68
C LEU A 142 3.89 -13.20 -12.12
N PRO A 143 3.68 -12.36 -13.15
CA PRO A 143 2.35 -12.07 -13.70
C PRO A 143 1.59 -13.31 -14.21
N GLU A 144 2.28 -14.37 -14.62
CA GLU A 144 1.66 -15.62 -15.06
C GLU A 144 0.98 -16.37 -13.92
N ASP A 145 1.47 -16.22 -12.69
CA ASP A 145 0.93 -16.90 -11.51
C ASP A 145 -0.44 -16.32 -11.11
N ILE A 146 -0.69 -15.04 -11.38
CA ILE A 146 -1.98 -14.37 -11.16
C ILE A 146 -3.11 -15.09 -11.91
N ARG A 147 -2.82 -15.64 -13.10
CA ARG A 147 -3.82 -16.36 -13.91
C ARG A 147 -4.12 -17.77 -13.42
N GLN A 148 -3.29 -18.32 -12.53
CA GLN A 148 -3.44 -19.67 -11.97
C GLN A 148 -4.08 -19.65 -10.58
N LEU A 149 -4.26 -18.47 -9.98
CA LEU A 149 -4.90 -18.33 -8.67
C LEU A 149 -6.34 -18.87 -8.74
N ARG A 150 -6.62 -19.90 -7.94
CA ARG A 150 -8.00 -20.33 -7.66
C ARG A 150 -8.61 -19.30 -6.69
N VAL A 151 -9.27 -18.30 -7.26
CA VAL A 151 -9.89 -17.21 -6.48
C VAL A 151 -11.09 -17.74 -5.70
N ASP A 152 -11.09 -17.52 -4.39
CA ASP A 152 -12.25 -17.71 -3.51
C ASP A 152 -13.19 -16.51 -3.61
N TRP A 153 -14.15 -16.61 -4.53
CA TRP A 153 -15.12 -15.54 -4.81
C TRP A 153 -16.19 -15.39 -3.74
N GLU A 154 -16.45 -16.41 -2.93
CA GLU A 154 -17.44 -16.33 -1.85
C GLU A 154 -16.87 -15.53 -0.69
N TRP A 155 -15.66 -15.89 -0.26
CA TRP A 155 -14.92 -15.17 0.76
C TRP A 155 -14.73 -13.67 0.44
N LEU A 156 -14.39 -13.35 -0.81
CA LEU A 156 -14.26 -11.95 -1.25
C LEU A 156 -15.56 -11.14 -1.09
N ARG A 157 -16.71 -11.75 -1.39
CA ARG A 157 -18.01 -11.05 -1.29
C ARG A 157 -18.43 -10.82 0.15
N GLU A 158 -18.13 -11.75 1.05
CA GLU A 158 -18.38 -11.58 2.49
C GLU A 158 -17.59 -10.41 3.06
N LEU A 159 -16.33 -10.25 2.66
CA LEU A 159 -15.47 -9.16 3.11
C LEU A 159 -15.85 -7.79 2.51
N ALA A 160 -16.45 -7.78 1.33
CA ALA A 160 -16.86 -6.54 0.65
C ALA A 160 -18.24 -6.01 1.12
N GLY A 161 -19.09 -6.87 1.68
CA GLY A 161 -20.39 -6.52 2.29
C GLY A 161 -20.28 -5.45 3.38
#